data_AF-A0A7M3WUN5-F1
#
_entry.id   AF-A0A7M3WUN5-F1
#
_cell.length_a   1.000
_cell.length_b   1.000
_cell.length_c   1.000
_cell.angle_alpha   90.00
_cell.angle_beta   90.00
_cell.angle_gamma   90.00
#
_symmetry.space_group_name_H-M   'P 1'
#
loop_
_entity.id
_entity.type
_entity.pdbx_description
1 polymer ?
#
loop_
_entity_poly.entity_id
_entity_poly.type
_entity_poly.pdbx_seq_one_letter_code
_entity_poly.pdbx_strand_id
1 'polypeptide(L)'
;MSREGEVQTLSDSPPDDGTSKLEKELTVIRNRRSKGDRRRFPSAIEDFVLISGFIYGAFYALLIFSMSGGLLGTSTGLDHAASKTFLDPSGECQEVTDEPWIHIYPDNDNERFSIGVYNLPEGLATVNMNLITMDVIGENTNRLTTEVEENYSIGTNGSLGTVFSFHHLPPGPYELRVLVDMQPPEDADENETVEGDWPISNDLSVELSTSSATLSFLPFVEDGNHTEATILEAGQRNCWTMPQLGRWGFVLMGAELGGGRETAMLTGGAAGIPAWWMAFISLSLSAVSLLLLYPLMYKVYHQDTDDMLSNKHIEYLVKDTVSKVAARLQINIDWELYKAEARELSIDIMVPYGTTENTLSDNKDVRAEVLRELLEEFSLFRVFKPVQLTVRPVDHQGVDL
;
A
#
# COMPACT_ATOMS: atom_id res chain seq x y z
N MET A 1 -8.87 75.81 53.23
CA MET A 1 -10.00 75.50 52.34
C MET A 1 -9.52 74.39 51.41
N SER A 2 -10.23 73.26 51.45
CA SER A 2 -10.25 72.03 50.62
C SER A 2 -9.23 71.78 49.50
N ARG A 3 -8.98 70.56 49.04
CA ARG A 3 -9.11 69.13 49.42
C ARG A 3 -8.74 68.37 48.11
N GLU A 4 -8.40 67.08 48.23
CA GLU A 4 -8.36 66.05 47.15
C GLU A 4 -7.05 66.03 46.33
N GLY A 5 -6.31 64.93 46.16
CA GLY A 5 -6.57 63.51 46.46
C GLY A 5 -6.40 62.68 45.18
N GLU A 6 -5.68 61.55 45.28
CA GLU A 6 -5.66 60.41 44.32
C GLU A 6 -4.84 60.59 43.01
N VAL A 7 -4.14 59.60 42.43
CA VAL A 7 -4.11 58.13 42.56
C VAL A 7 -2.66 57.64 42.31
N GLN A 8 -2.17 56.69 43.11
CA GLN A 8 -0.98 55.90 42.79
C GLN A 8 -1.26 55.00 41.58
N THR A 9 -0.62 55.27 40.44
CA THR A 9 -0.65 54.36 39.29
C THR A 9 0.17 53.12 39.60
N LEU A 10 -0.58 52.04 39.84
CA LEU A 10 -0.39 50.66 39.41
C LEU A 10 1.04 50.28 38.99
N SER A 11 1.60 49.34 39.75
CA SER A 11 2.78 48.53 39.48
C SER A 11 3.00 48.23 37.99
N ASP A 12 4.02 48.86 37.42
CA ASP A 12 4.69 48.37 36.23
C ASP A 12 5.64 47.25 36.66
N SER A 13 5.24 46.02 36.38
CA SER A 13 6.13 44.85 36.45
C SER A 13 6.06 44.13 35.10
N PRO A 14 7.02 44.34 34.19
CA PRO A 14 7.32 43.37 33.14
C PRO A 14 8.20 42.29 33.77
N PRO A 15 7.88 40.99 33.65
CA PRO A 15 8.35 40.24 32.47
C PRO A 15 7.49 38.99 32.11
N ASP A 16 7.61 38.49 30.87
CA ASP A 16 7.95 37.07 30.58
C ASP A 16 7.93 36.84 29.04
N ASP A 17 9.10 36.82 28.42
CA ASP A 17 9.30 36.50 26.99
C ASP A 17 8.81 35.08 26.62
N GLY A 18 8.55 34.21 27.62
CA GLY A 18 7.98 32.87 27.43
C GLY A 18 6.46 32.83 27.27
N THR A 19 5.70 33.65 28.01
CA THR A 19 4.22 33.65 27.96
C THR A 19 3.69 34.17 26.63
N SER A 20 4.34 35.20 26.07
CA SER A 20 3.98 35.75 24.76
C SER A 20 4.16 34.74 23.60
N LYS A 21 5.16 33.85 23.71
CA LYS A 21 5.38 32.75 22.75
C LYS A 21 4.30 31.68 22.87
N LEU A 22 3.98 31.26 24.10
CA LEU A 22 2.92 30.28 24.38
C LEU A 22 1.55 30.79 23.91
N GLU A 23 1.24 32.07 24.14
CA GLU A 23 -0.01 32.68 23.66
C GLU A 23 -0.08 32.73 22.13
N LYS A 24 1.03 33.08 21.48
CA LYS A 24 1.13 33.08 20.01
C LYS A 24 0.96 31.68 19.44
N GLU A 25 1.54 30.66 20.06
CA GLU A 25 1.39 29.26 19.64
C GLU A 25 -0.06 28.77 19.84
N LEU A 26 -0.67 29.04 21.00
CA LEU A 26 -2.06 28.70 21.29
C LEU A 26 -3.06 29.39 20.35
N THR A 27 -2.82 30.66 20.01
CA THR A 27 -3.68 31.39 19.06
C THR A 27 -3.51 30.89 17.63
N VAL A 28 -2.31 30.47 17.22
CA VAL A 28 -2.08 29.79 15.93
C VAL A 28 -2.82 28.45 15.88
N ILE A 29 -2.71 27.62 16.93
CA ILE A 29 -3.43 26.33 17.01
C ILE A 29 -4.95 26.55 17.03
N ARG A 30 -5.45 27.51 17.82
CA ARG A 30 -6.87 27.89 17.88
C ARG A 30 -7.39 28.34 16.52
N ASN A 31 -6.64 29.17 15.79
CA ASN A 31 -7.03 29.62 14.45
C ASN A 31 -7.06 28.45 13.46
N ARG A 32 -6.08 27.55 13.51
CA ARG A 32 -6.05 26.35 12.66
C ARG A 32 -7.27 25.46 12.88
N ARG A 33 -7.71 25.27 14.13
CA ARG A 33 -8.82 24.38 14.49
C ARG A 33 -10.21 25.02 14.37
N SER A 34 -10.35 26.30 14.65
CA SER A 34 -11.64 27.03 14.59
C SER A 34 -12.00 27.52 13.18
N LYS A 35 -11.01 27.94 12.38
CA LYS A 35 -11.26 28.53 11.05
C LYS A 35 -11.01 27.57 9.89
N GLY A 36 -10.67 26.31 10.16
CA GLY A 36 -10.45 25.32 9.11
C GLY A 36 -9.37 25.76 8.13
N ASP A 37 -8.25 26.28 8.66
CA ASP A 37 -7.18 26.79 7.81
C ASP A 37 -6.50 25.61 7.12
N ARG A 38 -6.98 25.32 5.90
CA ARG A 38 -6.37 24.40 4.95
C ARG A 38 -4.96 24.89 4.69
N ARG A 39 -3.98 24.33 5.40
CA ARG A 39 -2.56 24.46 5.04
C ARG A 39 -2.45 24.27 3.53
N ARG A 40 -1.86 25.26 2.84
CA ARG A 40 -1.54 25.14 1.41
C ARG A 40 -0.48 24.05 1.29
N PHE A 41 -0.89 22.89 0.81
CA PHE A 41 0.02 21.87 0.31
C PHE A 41 0.80 22.50 -0.86
N PRO A 42 2.16 22.47 -0.91
CA PRO A 42 3.15 21.85 -0.01
C PRO A 42 3.84 22.84 0.96
N SER A 43 4.14 22.41 2.18
CA SER A 43 4.76 23.20 3.27
C SER A 43 5.97 22.54 3.95
N ALA A 44 6.06 21.21 3.95
CA ALA A 44 7.16 20.44 4.56
C ALA A 44 7.90 19.57 3.53
N ILE A 45 9.13 19.13 3.84
CA ILE A 45 9.92 18.24 2.97
C ILE A 45 9.17 16.94 2.65
N GLU A 46 8.40 16.42 3.62
CA GLU A 46 7.52 15.27 3.43
C GLU A 46 6.44 15.49 2.37
N ASP A 47 5.98 16.74 2.17
CA ASP A 47 5.03 17.07 1.10
C ASP A 47 5.67 16.92 -0.28
N PHE A 48 6.96 17.25 -0.42
CA PHE A 48 7.70 17.08 -1.67
C PHE A 48 7.98 15.61 -1.98
N VAL A 49 8.32 14.81 -0.96
CA VAL A 49 8.48 13.34 -1.11
C VAL A 49 7.17 12.72 -1.57
N LEU A 50 6.05 13.11 -0.95
CA LEU A 50 4.73 12.64 -1.34
C LEU A 50 4.35 13.06 -2.77
N ILE A 51 4.61 14.30 -3.18
CA ILE A 51 4.41 14.74 -4.57
C ILE A 51 5.24 13.91 -5.54
N SER A 52 6.52 13.68 -5.24
CA SER A 52 7.39 12.83 -6.05
C SER A 52 6.85 11.41 -6.15
N GLY A 53 6.36 10.85 -5.04
CA GLY A 53 5.72 9.53 -5.00
C GLY A 53 4.47 9.45 -5.87
N PHE A 54 3.63 10.49 -5.86
CA PHE A 54 2.45 10.58 -6.74
C PHE A 54 2.82 10.67 -8.22
N ILE A 55 3.83 11.47 -8.57
CA ILE A 55 4.30 11.59 -9.96
C ILE A 55 4.85 10.25 -10.43
N TYR A 56 5.72 9.61 -9.64
CA TYR A 56 6.26 8.30 -9.97
C TYR A 56 5.17 7.23 -10.08
N GLY A 57 4.27 7.15 -9.10
CA GLY A 57 3.17 6.18 -9.09
C GLY A 57 2.23 6.35 -10.27
N ALA A 58 1.90 7.59 -10.65
CA ALA A 58 1.09 7.87 -11.83
C ALA A 58 1.79 7.46 -13.13
N PHE A 59 3.09 7.75 -13.25
CA PHE A 59 3.89 7.34 -14.40
C PHE A 59 4.00 5.81 -14.49
N TYR A 60 4.28 5.14 -13.37
CA TYR A 60 4.34 3.68 -13.29
C TYR A 60 3.02 3.03 -13.69
N ALA A 61 1.90 3.51 -13.13
CA ALA A 61 0.58 3.03 -13.51
C ALA A 61 0.31 3.24 -15.01
N LEU A 62 0.56 4.44 -15.54
CA LEU A 62 0.37 4.75 -16.96
C LEU A 62 1.20 3.81 -17.84
N LEU A 63 2.46 3.57 -17.48
CA LEU A 63 3.35 2.66 -18.19
C LEU A 63 2.74 1.25 -18.25
N ILE A 64 2.38 0.66 -17.10
CA ILE A 64 1.81 -0.70 -17.05
C ILE A 64 0.48 -0.80 -17.82
N PHE A 65 -0.41 0.19 -17.67
CA PHE A 65 -1.67 0.22 -18.42
C PHE A 65 -1.44 0.36 -19.93
N SER A 66 -0.51 1.23 -20.35
CA SER A 66 -0.20 1.44 -21.78
C SER A 66 0.44 0.22 -22.43
N MET A 67 1.33 -0.48 -21.72
CA MET A 67 1.89 -1.75 -22.14
C MET A 67 0.79 -2.79 -22.25
N SER A 68 0.06 -3.06 -21.18
CA SER A 68 -0.99 -4.09 -21.14
C SER A 68 -2.11 -3.89 -22.18
N GLY A 69 -2.44 -2.63 -22.48
CA GLY A 69 -3.45 -2.27 -23.48
C GLY A 69 -2.96 -2.33 -24.93
N GLY A 70 -1.69 -2.62 -25.17
CA GLY A 70 -1.11 -2.65 -26.52
C GLY A 70 -0.89 -1.28 -27.16
N LEU A 71 -1.03 -0.19 -26.39
CA LEU A 71 -0.86 1.18 -26.89
C LEU A 71 0.58 1.45 -27.34
N LEU A 72 1.54 0.71 -26.76
CA LEU A 72 2.97 0.79 -27.10
C LEU A 72 3.38 -0.19 -28.22
N GLY A 73 2.42 -0.86 -28.86
CA GLY A 73 2.65 -1.84 -29.92
C GLY A 73 3.05 -3.23 -29.39
N THR A 74 3.28 -4.17 -30.31
CA THR A 74 3.63 -5.58 -30.03
C THR A 74 5.13 -5.86 -30.12
N SER A 75 5.97 -4.82 -30.10
CA SER A 75 7.42 -4.99 -30.25
C SER A 75 8.03 -5.83 -29.11
N THR A 76 8.93 -6.72 -29.49
CA THR A 76 9.85 -7.49 -28.61
C THR A 76 11.14 -6.73 -28.31
N GLY A 77 11.35 -5.58 -28.95
CA GLY A 77 12.63 -4.86 -28.94
C GLY A 77 13.09 -4.41 -27.55
N LEU A 78 12.16 -4.15 -26.62
CA LEU A 78 12.51 -3.80 -25.24
C LEU A 78 13.11 -4.99 -24.49
N ASP A 79 12.47 -6.17 -24.57
CA ASP A 79 13.01 -7.37 -23.93
C ASP A 79 14.31 -7.81 -24.60
N HIS A 80 14.38 -7.74 -25.93
CA HIS A 80 15.59 -8.05 -26.68
C HIS A 80 16.76 -7.11 -26.30
N ALA A 81 16.52 -5.80 -26.26
CA ALA A 81 17.54 -4.83 -25.85
C ALA A 81 17.98 -5.03 -24.39
N ALA A 82 17.05 -5.36 -23.49
CA ALA A 82 17.37 -5.61 -22.08
C ALA A 82 18.13 -6.94 -21.89
N SER A 83 17.79 -7.98 -22.65
CA SER A 83 18.42 -9.31 -22.61
C SER A 83 19.92 -9.28 -22.97
N LYS A 84 20.34 -8.29 -23.77
CA LYS A 84 21.75 -8.04 -24.11
C LYS A 84 22.57 -7.39 -23.00
N THR A 85 21.92 -6.98 -21.91
CA THR A 85 22.57 -6.28 -20.79
C THR A 85 22.71 -7.17 -19.57
N PHE A 86 23.52 -6.73 -18.61
CA PHE A 86 23.67 -7.44 -17.32
C PHE A 86 22.38 -7.52 -16.50
N LEU A 87 21.34 -6.78 -16.87
CA LEU A 87 20.05 -6.78 -16.19
C LEU A 87 19.32 -8.12 -16.35
N ASP A 88 19.69 -8.91 -17.35
CA ASP A 88 19.16 -10.25 -17.57
C ASP A 88 20.28 -11.30 -17.57
N PRO A 89 20.43 -12.08 -16.49
CA PRO A 89 21.45 -13.12 -16.42
C PRO A 89 21.12 -14.34 -17.30
N SER A 90 19.90 -14.44 -17.85
CA SER A 90 19.47 -15.59 -18.67
C SER A 90 20.03 -15.58 -20.09
N GLY A 91 20.73 -14.51 -20.48
CA GLY A 91 21.32 -14.36 -21.82
C GLY A 91 20.39 -13.69 -22.82
N GLU A 92 20.84 -13.61 -24.08
CA GLU A 92 20.07 -13.00 -25.16
C GLU A 92 18.79 -13.80 -25.42
N CYS A 93 17.64 -13.14 -25.56
CA CYS A 93 16.40 -13.81 -25.97
C CYS A 93 16.28 -13.88 -27.50
N GLN A 94 15.60 -14.90 -28.01
CA GLN A 94 15.34 -15.05 -29.44
C GLN A 94 14.18 -14.12 -29.85
N GLU A 95 14.43 -13.27 -30.84
CA GLU A 95 13.42 -12.35 -31.37
C GLU A 95 12.48 -13.10 -32.30
N VAL A 96 11.23 -13.27 -31.87
CA VAL A 96 10.17 -13.95 -32.63
C VAL A 96 9.01 -12.96 -32.80
N THR A 97 9.14 -12.04 -33.76
CA THR A 97 8.16 -10.97 -33.98
C THR A 97 6.97 -11.40 -34.82
N ASP A 98 7.21 -12.22 -35.86
CA ASP A 98 6.22 -12.49 -36.91
C ASP A 98 5.97 -13.99 -37.13
N GLU A 99 6.76 -14.86 -36.49
CA GLU A 99 6.57 -16.32 -36.57
C GLU A 99 5.71 -16.83 -35.41
N PRO A 100 4.88 -17.87 -35.63
CA PRO A 100 4.08 -18.48 -34.58
C PRO A 100 4.97 -19.27 -33.63
N TRP A 101 4.71 -19.17 -32.33
CA TRP A 101 5.53 -19.83 -31.31
C TRP A 101 4.74 -20.29 -30.10
N ILE A 102 5.30 -21.27 -29.39
CA ILE A 102 4.68 -21.93 -28.23
C ILE A 102 5.49 -21.61 -26.97
N HIS A 103 4.82 -21.05 -25.97
CA HIS A 103 5.31 -20.85 -24.62
C HIS A 103 4.70 -21.89 -23.69
N ILE A 104 5.52 -22.58 -22.92
CA ILE A 104 5.06 -23.58 -21.95
C ILE A 104 5.68 -23.26 -20.61
N TYR A 105 4.85 -23.19 -19.57
CA TYR A 105 5.33 -23.04 -18.20
C TYR A 105 4.48 -23.85 -17.21
N PRO A 106 5.09 -24.35 -16.13
CA PRO A 106 4.37 -25.04 -15.08
C PRO A 106 3.65 -24.02 -14.17
N ASP A 107 2.37 -24.28 -13.91
CA ASP A 107 1.57 -23.67 -12.85
C ASP A 107 1.44 -24.70 -11.72
N ASN A 108 2.42 -24.70 -10.83
CA ASN A 108 2.55 -25.66 -9.74
C ASN A 108 1.46 -25.50 -8.68
N ASP A 109 0.86 -24.31 -8.54
CA ASP A 109 -0.24 -24.08 -7.58
C ASP A 109 -1.52 -24.83 -7.99
N ASN A 110 -1.74 -24.99 -9.30
CA ASN A 110 -2.89 -25.69 -9.86
C ASN A 110 -2.57 -27.11 -10.37
N GLU A 111 -1.29 -27.51 -10.31
CA GLU A 111 -0.75 -28.78 -10.83
C GLU A 111 -1.01 -28.98 -12.34
N ARG A 112 -0.74 -27.94 -13.13
CA ARG A 112 -0.98 -27.92 -14.58
C ARG A 112 0.15 -27.24 -15.35
N PHE A 113 0.34 -27.60 -16.61
CA PHE A 113 1.11 -26.81 -17.55
C PHE A 113 0.20 -25.78 -18.21
N SER A 114 0.61 -24.51 -18.17
CA SER A 114 -0.01 -23.47 -18.97
C SER A 114 0.75 -23.34 -20.29
N ILE A 115 0.01 -23.45 -21.39
CA ILE A 115 0.54 -23.43 -22.75
C ILE A 115 -0.07 -22.22 -23.46
N GLY A 116 0.78 -21.26 -23.80
CA GLY A 116 0.41 -20.09 -24.60
C GLY A 116 0.96 -20.25 -26.01
N VAL A 117 0.09 -20.12 -27.02
CA VAL A 117 0.49 -20.09 -28.43
C VAL A 117 0.26 -18.68 -28.96
N TYR A 118 1.24 -18.11 -29.63
CA TYR A 118 1.23 -16.70 -30.05
C TYR A 118 1.51 -16.56 -31.55
N ASN A 119 1.11 -15.41 -32.11
CA ASN A 119 1.27 -15.05 -33.52
C ASN A 119 0.60 -16.04 -34.51
N LEU A 120 -0.56 -16.58 -34.14
CA LEU A 120 -1.38 -17.43 -34.98
C LEU A 120 -2.16 -16.60 -36.02
N PRO A 121 -2.23 -17.02 -37.29
CA PRO A 121 -3.16 -16.45 -38.27
C PRO A 121 -4.62 -16.74 -37.91
N GLU A 122 -5.55 -16.08 -38.60
CA GLU A 122 -6.99 -16.36 -38.43
C GLU A 122 -7.33 -17.75 -38.97
N GLY A 123 -8.03 -18.56 -38.17
CA GLY A 123 -8.33 -19.94 -38.54
C GLY A 123 -8.73 -20.80 -37.34
N LEU A 124 -8.72 -22.11 -37.55
CA LEU A 124 -9.01 -23.13 -36.55
C LEU A 124 -7.69 -23.79 -36.15
N ALA A 125 -7.24 -23.61 -34.89
CA ALA A 125 -6.09 -24.33 -34.38
C ALA A 125 -6.52 -25.61 -33.68
N THR A 126 -5.85 -26.70 -34.00
CA THR A 126 -5.90 -27.96 -33.27
C THR A 126 -4.62 -28.10 -32.48
N VAL A 127 -4.73 -28.16 -31.15
CA VAL A 127 -3.59 -28.33 -30.24
C VAL A 127 -3.59 -29.75 -29.69
N ASN A 128 -2.57 -30.51 -30.06
CA ASN A 128 -2.32 -31.87 -29.60
C ASN A 128 -1.21 -31.86 -28.55
N MET A 129 -1.55 -32.24 -27.31
CA MET A 129 -0.64 -32.26 -26.18
C MET A 129 -0.39 -33.70 -25.75
N ASN A 130 0.85 -34.15 -25.91
CA ASN A 130 1.26 -35.52 -25.64
C ASN A 130 2.35 -35.54 -24.57
N LEU A 131 2.07 -36.20 -23.45
CA LEU A 131 3.06 -36.40 -22.38
C LEU A 131 3.58 -37.84 -22.42
N ILE A 132 4.90 -38.00 -22.54
CA ILE A 132 5.59 -39.28 -22.72
C ILE A 132 6.54 -39.52 -21.55
N THR A 133 6.42 -40.65 -20.87
CA THR A 133 7.39 -41.07 -19.82
C THR A 133 8.78 -41.32 -20.40
N MET A 134 9.83 -40.71 -19.82
CA MET A 134 11.24 -40.93 -20.19
C MET A 134 11.86 -42.06 -19.35
N ASP A 135 11.30 -43.28 -19.42
CA ASP A 135 11.93 -44.42 -18.73
C ASP A 135 13.02 -45.07 -19.61
N VAL A 136 14.15 -45.44 -19.00
CA VAL A 136 15.27 -46.10 -19.68
C VAL A 136 14.87 -47.54 -19.98
N ILE A 137 14.41 -47.76 -21.21
CA ILE A 137 14.23 -49.02 -21.95
C ILE A 137 14.57 -50.28 -21.12
N GLY A 138 13.59 -50.77 -20.38
CA GLY A 138 13.41 -52.20 -20.11
C GLY A 138 12.28 -52.69 -21.01
N GLU A 139 12.48 -53.80 -21.73
CA GLU A 139 11.68 -54.29 -22.86
C GLU A 139 10.15 -54.47 -22.62
N ASN A 140 9.64 -54.20 -21.41
CA ASN A 140 8.24 -54.45 -21.00
C ASN A 140 7.60 -53.33 -20.15
N THR A 141 8.08 -52.08 -20.19
CA THR A 141 7.43 -50.97 -19.46
C THR A 141 6.30 -50.36 -20.30
N ASN A 142 5.07 -50.38 -19.77
CA ASN A 142 3.93 -49.68 -20.36
C ASN A 142 4.27 -48.18 -20.46
N ARG A 143 4.46 -47.66 -21.67
CA ARG A 143 4.60 -46.21 -21.90
C ARG A 143 3.30 -45.54 -21.51
N LEU A 144 3.30 -44.81 -20.40
CA LEU A 144 2.15 -43.97 -20.06
C LEU A 144 2.18 -42.79 -21.03
N THR A 145 1.18 -42.73 -21.89
CA THR A 145 1.01 -41.65 -22.87
C THR A 145 -0.35 -41.04 -22.60
N THR A 146 -0.37 -39.80 -22.15
CA THR A 146 -1.61 -39.01 -22.01
C THR A 146 -1.65 -38.04 -23.17
N GLU A 147 -2.69 -38.18 -24.00
CA GLU A 147 -2.93 -37.36 -25.19
C GLU A 147 -4.21 -36.57 -24.96
N VAL A 148 -4.13 -35.26 -25.18
CA VAL A 148 -5.26 -34.33 -25.11
C VAL A 148 -5.25 -33.52 -26.39
N GLU A 149 -6.37 -33.57 -27.11
CA GLU A 149 -6.61 -32.82 -28.33
C GLU A 149 -7.69 -31.77 -28.05
N GLU A 150 -7.38 -30.51 -28.31
CA GLU A 150 -8.32 -29.39 -28.14
C GLU A 150 -8.36 -28.51 -29.38
N ASN A 151 -9.57 -28.14 -29.80
CA ASN A 151 -9.80 -27.29 -30.97
C ASN A 151 -10.23 -25.88 -30.54
N TYR A 152 -9.62 -24.87 -31.15
CA TYR A 152 -9.85 -23.47 -30.85
C TYR A 152 -10.08 -22.65 -32.12
N SER A 153 -11.00 -21.69 -32.07
CA SER A 153 -11.15 -20.69 -33.13
C SER A 153 -10.33 -19.44 -32.80
N ILE A 154 -9.47 -19.04 -33.74
CA ILE A 154 -8.56 -17.91 -33.57
C ILE A 154 -9.16 -16.72 -34.30
N GLY A 155 -9.54 -15.72 -33.52
CA GLY A 155 -9.90 -14.40 -34.04
C GLY A 155 -8.67 -13.51 -34.24
N THR A 156 -8.93 -12.23 -34.50
CA THR A 156 -7.94 -11.18 -34.83
C THR A 156 -6.79 -10.98 -33.83
N ASN A 157 -6.86 -11.54 -32.62
CA ASN A 157 -5.84 -11.39 -31.59
C ASN A 157 -4.67 -12.38 -31.73
N GLY A 158 -4.78 -13.42 -32.57
CA GLY A 158 -3.69 -14.32 -32.94
C GLY A 158 -3.00 -15.04 -31.77
N SER A 159 -3.65 -15.16 -30.61
CA SER A 159 -3.08 -15.80 -29.42
C SER A 159 -4.08 -16.75 -28.78
N LEU A 160 -3.60 -17.90 -28.33
CA LEU A 160 -4.36 -18.95 -27.68
C LEU A 160 -3.71 -19.34 -26.36
N GLY A 161 -4.50 -19.69 -25.36
CA GLY A 161 -4.03 -20.30 -24.12
C GLY A 161 -4.81 -21.59 -23.84
N THR A 162 -4.09 -22.68 -23.60
CA THR A 162 -4.63 -23.97 -23.13
C THR A 162 -3.86 -24.44 -21.89
N VAL A 163 -4.40 -25.43 -21.19
CA VAL A 163 -3.88 -25.95 -19.94
C VAL A 163 -3.90 -27.47 -19.94
N PHE A 164 -2.80 -28.09 -19.55
CA PHE A 164 -2.68 -29.54 -19.40
C PHE A 164 -2.48 -29.92 -17.93
N SER A 165 -3.44 -30.62 -17.31
CA SER A 165 -3.34 -31.03 -15.89
C SER A 165 -2.45 -32.26 -15.70
N PHE A 166 -1.53 -32.21 -14.74
CA PHE A 166 -0.69 -33.34 -14.35
C PHE A 166 -0.99 -33.90 -12.96
N HIS A 167 -2.04 -33.42 -12.30
CA HIS A 167 -2.49 -33.81 -10.95
C HIS A 167 -2.55 -35.33 -10.66
N HIS A 168 -2.82 -36.16 -11.67
CA HIS A 168 -2.95 -37.63 -11.50
C HIS A 168 -1.71 -38.42 -11.93
N LEU A 169 -0.63 -37.74 -12.32
CA LEU A 169 0.56 -38.38 -12.85
C LEU A 169 1.55 -38.71 -11.72
N PRO A 170 2.17 -39.90 -11.74
CA PRO A 170 3.20 -40.24 -10.76
C PRO A 170 4.46 -39.40 -10.98
N PRO A 171 5.25 -39.12 -9.92
CA PRO A 171 6.51 -38.41 -10.04
C PRO A 171 7.50 -39.18 -10.93
N GLY A 172 8.27 -38.47 -11.74
CA GLY A 172 9.21 -39.04 -12.70
C GLY A 172 9.57 -38.09 -13.84
N PRO A 173 10.51 -38.49 -14.71
CA PRO A 173 10.88 -37.71 -15.89
C PRO A 173 9.89 -37.96 -17.04
N TYR A 174 9.43 -36.87 -17.65
CA TYR A 174 8.50 -36.83 -18.77
C TYR A 174 9.02 -35.92 -19.89
N GLU A 175 8.59 -36.20 -21.11
CA GLU A 175 8.77 -35.38 -22.28
C GLU A 175 7.39 -34.88 -22.71
N LEU A 176 7.18 -33.57 -22.66
CA LEU A 176 5.95 -32.91 -23.11
C LEU A 176 6.14 -32.46 -24.56
N ARG A 177 5.37 -33.04 -25.47
CA ARG A 177 5.28 -32.65 -26.87
C ARG A 177 3.98 -31.90 -27.12
N VAL A 178 4.08 -30.63 -27.52
CA VAL A 178 2.95 -29.82 -27.94
C VAL A 178 3.02 -29.60 -29.45
N LEU A 179 1.98 -30.03 -30.15
CA LEU A 179 1.82 -29.88 -31.60
C LEU A 179 0.63 -28.95 -31.85
N VAL A 180 0.83 -27.94 -32.67
CA VAL A 180 -0.25 -27.03 -33.09
C VAL A 180 -0.35 -27.09 -34.61
N ASP A 181 -1.53 -27.47 -35.08
CA ASP A 181 -1.88 -27.49 -36.50
C ASP A 181 -2.94 -26.41 -36.77
N MET A 182 -2.85 -25.77 -37.94
CA MET A 182 -3.77 -24.70 -38.34
C MET A 182 -4.54 -25.10 -39.58
N GLN A 183 -5.86 -25.05 -39.46
CA GLN A 183 -6.79 -25.26 -40.55
C GLN A 183 -7.42 -23.92 -40.95
N PRO A 184 -7.67 -23.67 -42.26
CA PRO A 184 -8.49 -22.54 -42.69
C PRO A 184 -9.86 -22.53 -42.00
N PRO A 185 -10.49 -21.36 -41.84
CA PRO A 185 -11.82 -21.25 -41.27
C PRO A 185 -12.86 -22.01 -42.11
N GLU A 186 -13.96 -22.48 -41.49
CA GLU A 186 -14.99 -23.29 -42.17
C GLU A 186 -15.65 -22.60 -43.38
N ASP A 187 -15.58 -21.26 -43.45
CA ASP A 187 -16.13 -20.44 -44.54
C ASP A 187 -15.11 -20.15 -45.67
N ALA A 188 -13.89 -20.70 -45.60
CA ALA A 188 -12.84 -20.52 -46.59
C ALA A 188 -13.06 -21.37 -47.85
N ASP A 189 -12.51 -20.93 -48.98
CA ASP A 189 -12.52 -21.74 -50.21
C ASP A 189 -11.73 -23.04 -50.00
N GLU A 190 -12.17 -24.18 -50.56
CA GLU A 190 -11.54 -25.51 -50.36
C GLU A 190 -10.04 -25.59 -50.77
N ASN A 191 -9.52 -24.57 -51.44
CA ASN A 191 -8.11 -24.45 -51.86
C ASN A 191 -7.30 -23.43 -51.04
N GLU A 192 -7.91 -22.75 -50.07
CA GLU A 192 -7.23 -21.80 -49.21
C GLU A 192 -6.39 -22.56 -48.19
N THR A 193 -5.08 -22.35 -48.24
CA THR A 193 -4.12 -22.94 -47.30
C THR A 193 -3.67 -21.86 -46.34
N VAL A 194 -3.54 -22.20 -45.05
CA VAL A 194 -3.03 -21.25 -44.06
C VAL A 194 -1.57 -20.94 -44.40
N GLU A 195 -1.23 -19.65 -44.49
CA GLU A 195 0.14 -19.20 -44.72
C GLU A 195 1.01 -19.56 -43.50
N GLY A 196 2.08 -20.34 -43.72
CA GLY A 196 3.01 -20.78 -42.67
C GLY A 196 3.49 -22.22 -42.86
N ASP A 197 4.50 -22.60 -42.07
CA ASP A 197 4.98 -23.99 -41.98
C ASP A 197 4.26 -24.67 -40.81
N TRP A 198 3.25 -25.48 -41.13
CA TRP A 198 2.42 -26.20 -40.16
C TRP A 198 2.62 -27.72 -40.32
N PRO A 199 2.65 -28.50 -39.24
CA PRO A 199 2.43 -28.12 -37.83
C PRO A 199 3.68 -27.58 -37.14
N ILE A 200 3.50 -26.69 -36.16
CA ILE A 200 4.58 -26.27 -35.25
C ILE A 200 4.65 -27.19 -34.02
N SER A 201 5.86 -27.52 -33.57
CA SER A 201 6.07 -28.40 -32.42
C SER A 201 7.04 -27.80 -31.42
N ASN A 202 6.76 -27.96 -30.13
CA ASN A 202 7.72 -27.67 -29.07
C ASN A 202 7.78 -28.86 -28.09
N ASP A 203 8.98 -29.41 -27.92
CA ASP A 203 9.25 -30.58 -27.08
C ASP A 203 10.06 -30.12 -25.85
N LEU A 204 9.58 -30.47 -24.65
CA LEU A 204 10.17 -30.05 -23.39
C LEU A 204 10.39 -31.23 -22.43
N SER A 205 11.60 -31.35 -21.89
CA SER A 205 11.90 -32.31 -20.82
C SER A 205 11.50 -31.74 -19.46
N VAL A 206 10.62 -32.46 -18.74
CA VAL A 206 10.06 -32.05 -17.45
C VAL A 206 10.24 -33.15 -16.42
N GLU A 207 10.60 -32.78 -15.20
CA GLU A 207 10.63 -33.68 -14.04
C GLU A 207 9.48 -33.32 -13.09
N LEU A 208 8.61 -34.30 -12.83
CA LEU A 208 7.56 -34.21 -11.83
C LEU A 208 8.10 -34.73 -10.49
N SER A 209 8.08 -33.87 -9.48
CA SER A 209 8.46 -34.20 -8.10
C SER A 209 7.26 -34.02 -7.18
N THR A 210 7.23 -34.72 -6.04
CA THR A 210 6.18 -34.51 -5.03
C THR A 210 6.77 -33.70 -3.90
N SER A 211 6.24 -32.50 -3.64
CA SER A 211 6.59 -31.68 -2.49
C SER A 211 5.51 -31.80 -1.42
N SER A 212 5.95 -31.99 -0.17
CA SER A 212 5.07 -31.92 1.00
C SER A 212 4.91 -30.46 1.41
N ALA A 213 3.67 -30.00 1.62
CA ALA A 213 3.37 -28.62 2.02
C ALA A 213 4.24 -28.17 3.22
N THR A 214 4.99 -27.08 3.01
CA THR A 214 5.94 -26.50 4.00
C THR A 214 5.25 -25.86 5.20
N LEU A 215 3.92 -25.75 5.18
CA LEU A 215 3.07 -25.16 6.23
C LEU A 215 2.16 -26.19 6.94
N SER A 216 2.45 -27.48 6.80
CA SER A 216 1.78 -28.62 7.48
C SER A 216 1.72 -28.51 9.01
N PHE A 217 2.46 -27.58 9.62
CA PHE A 217 2.40 -27.29 11.06
C PHE A 217 1.18 -26.43 11.49
N LEU A 218 0.45 -25.81 10.56
CA LEU A 218 -0.72 -24.97 10.87
C LEU A 218 -2.03 -25.79 10.86
N PRO A 219 -2.86 -25.73 11.92
CA PRO A 219 -4.04 -26.60 12.09
C PRO A 219 -5.21 -26.35 11.13
N PHE A 220 -5.05 -25.45 10.15
CA PHE A 220 -6.06 -25.09 9.16
C PHE A 220 -5.60 -25.32 7.71
N VAL A 221 -4.40 -25.85 7.50
CA VAL A 221 -3.86 -26.15 6.18
C VAL A 221 -3.96 -27.65 5.94
N GLU A 222 -4.57 -28.05 4.82
CA GLU A 222 -4.73 -29.45 4.44
C GLU A 222 -3.37 -30.03 4.02
N ASP A 223 -3.01 -31.19 4.58
CA ASP A 223 -1.82 -31.98 4.20
C ASP A 223 -2.05 -32.65 2.84
N GLY A 224 -2.05 -31.85 1.77
CA GLY A 224 -1.99 -32.33 0.40
C GLY A 224 -0.55 -32.66 0.01
N ASN A 225 -0.32 -33.85 -0.55
CA ASN A 225 0.87 -34.08 -1.36
C ASN A 225 0.67 -33.30 -2.66
N HIS A 226 1.51 -32.29 -2.92
CA HIS A 226 1.46 -31.50 -4.14
C HIS A 226 2.48 -32.03 -5.14
N THR A 227 2.07 -32.17 -6.39
CA THR A 227 3.00 -32.48 -7.47
C THR A 227 3.54 -31.18 -8.06
N GLU A 228 4.86 -31.06 -8.17
CA GLU A 228 5.56 -29.90 -8.68
C GLU A 228 6.32 -30.28 -9.95
N ALA A 229 6.13 -29.52 -11.02
CA ALA A 229 6.81 -29.71 -12.29
C ALA A 229 8.02 -28.78 -12.42
N THR A 230 9.15 -29.35 -12.83
CA THR A 230 10.41 -28.62 -13.05
C THR A 230 10.93 -28.88 -14.46
N ILE A 231 11.29 -27.82 -15.18
CA ILE A 231 11.80 -27.91 -16.55
C ILE A 231 13.32 -28.15 -16.50
N LEU A 232 13.80 -29.24 -17.08
CA LEU A 232 15.21 -29.67 -16.98
C LEU A 232 16.13 -28.98 -17.99
N GLU A 233 15.64 -28.74 -19.21
CA GLU A 233 16.41 -28.14 -20.29
C GLU A 233 15.52 -27.16 -21.06
N ALA A 234 15.54 -25.91 -20.61
CA ALA A 234 14.93 -24.81 -21.38
C ALA A 234 16.00 -24.28 -22.34
N GLY A 235 15.69 -24.32 -23.64
CA GLY A 235 16.50 -23.65 -24.66
C GLY A 235 16.55 -22.12 -24.44
N GLN A 236 17.08 -21.40 -25.43
CA GLN A 236 17.06 -19.93 -25.40
C GLN A 236 15.61 -19.43 -25.32
N ARG A 237 15.30 -18.55 -24.36
CA ARG A 237 13.94 -18.03 -24.17
C ARG A 237 13.52 -17.13 -25.33
N ASN A 238 12.25 -17.16 -25.69
CA ASN A 238 11.68 -16.20 -26.65
C ASN A 238 11.52 -14.83 -25.99
N CYS A 239 11.73 -13.75 -26.76
CA CYS A 239 11.54 -12.40 -26.27
C CYS A 239 10.05 -12.10 -26.03
N TRP A 240 9.74 -11.47 -24.91
CA TRP A 240 8.38 -11.07 -24.58
C TRP A 240 7.99 -9.77 -25.28
N THR A 241 6.74 -9.70 -25.74
CA THR A 241 6.17 -8.49 -26.31
C THR A 241 5.77 -7.49 -25.21
N MET A 242 5.74 -6.19 -25.53
CA MET A 242 5.27 -5.16 -24.59
C MET A 242 3.91 -5.46 -23.94
N PRO A 243 2.87 -5.94 -24.66
CA PRO A 243 1.58 -6.20 -24.06
C PRO A 243 1.59 -7.40 -23.12
N GLN A 244 2.37 -8.43 -23.43
CA GLN A 244 2.55 -9.57 -22.54
C GLN A 244 3.29 -9.16 -21.27
N LEU A 245 4.38 -8.39 -21.37
CA LEU A 245 5.09 -7.85 -20.20
C LEU A 245 4.17 -6.99 -19.33
N GLY A 246 3.33 -6.15 -19.95
CA GLY A 246 2.35 -5.33 -19.24
C GLY A 246 1.33 -6.16 -18.45
N ARG A 247 0.75 -7.20 -19.07
CA ARG A 247 -0.19 -8.13 -18.41
C ARG A 247 0.48 -8.86 -17.24
N TRP A 248 1.69 -9.39 -17.46
CA TRP A 248 2.48 -10.00 -16.41
C TRP A 248 2.88 -9.01 -15.31
N GLY A 249 3.05 -7.72 -15.63
CA GLY A 249 3.28 -6.67 -14.64
C GLY A 249 2.14 -6.59 -13.60
N PHE A 250 0.89 -6.75 -14.02
CA PHE A 250 -0.24 -6.83 -13.08
C PHE A 250 -0.23 -8.11 -12.24
N VAL A 251 0.07 -9.25 -12.87
CA VAL A 251 0.15 -10.55 -12.18
C VAL A 251 1.25 -10.52 -11.11
N LEU A 252 2.44 -10.03 -11.46
CA LEU A 252 3.57 -9.88 -10.54
C LEU A 252 3.26 -8.90 -9.42
N MET A 253 2.62 -7.77 -9.72
CA MET A 253 2.19 -6.83 -8.67
C MET A 253 1.19 -7.47 -7.71
N GLY A 254 0.23 -8.25 -8.23
CA GLY A 254 -0.72 -9.01 -7.41
C GLY A 254 -0.01 -10.05 -6.54
N ALA A 255 0.93 -10.81 -7.12
CA ALA A 255 1.72 -11.81 -6.41
C ALA A 255 2.56 -11.17 -5.29
N GLU A 256 3.20 -10.02 -5.53
CA GLU A 256 3.96 -9.31 -4.51
C GLU A 256 3.10 -8.78 -3.37
N LEU A 257 1.93 -8.21 -3.68
CA LEU A 257 1.02 -7.66 -2.67
C LEU A 257 0.33 -8.76 -1.85
N GLY A 258 0.05 -9.91 -2.46
CA GLY A 258 -0.66 -11.02 -1.83
C GLY A 258 0.24 -12.02 -1.09
N GLY A 259 1.38 -12.39 -1.68
CA GLY A 259 2.30 -13.42 -1.16
C GLY A 259 3.70 -12.89 -0.83
N GLY A 260 4.00 -11.64 -1.16
CA GLY A 260 5.33 -11.06 -0.99
C GLY A 260 6.24 -11.29 -2.19
N ARG A 261 7.47 -10.76 -2.10
CA ARG A 261 8.44 -10.79 -3.20
C ARG A 261 8.86 -12.21 -3.61
N GLU A 262 8.87 -13.15 -2.67
CA GLU A 262 9.20 -14.55 -2.94
C GLU A 262 8.17 -15.17 -3.87
N THR A 263 6.87 -14.97 -3.61
CA THR A 263 5.79 -15.45 -4.47
C THR A 263 5.90 -14.87 -5.87
N ALA A 264 6.13 -13.56 -6.01
CA ALA A 264 6.27 -12.96 -7.35
C ALA A 264 7.50 -13.48 -8.10
N MET A 265 8.61 -13.73 -7.40
CA MET A 265 9.80 -14.31 -8.01
C MET A 265 9.58 -15.76 -8.45
N LEU A 266 8.84 -16.55 -7.66
CA LEU A 266 8.48 -17.93 -8.03
C LEU A 266 7.49 -17.96 -9.19
N THR A 267 6.41 -17.18 -9.13
CA THR A 267 5.41 -17.10 -10.20
C THR A 267 6.03 -16.58 -11.50
N GLY A 268 6.84 -15.51 -11.44
CA GLY A 268 7.49 -14.95 -12.61
C GLY A 268 8.61 -15.84 -13.17
N GLY A 269 9.38 -16.48 -12.28
CA GLY A 269 10.44 -17.42 -12.66
C GLY A 269 9.89 -18.68 -13.33
N ALA A 270 8.83 -19.26 -12.77
CA ALA A 270 8.15 -20.41 -13.37
C ALA A 270 7.59 -20.06 -14.76
N ALA A 271 6.99 -18.87 -14.89
CA ALA A 271 6.45 -18.37 -16.15
C ALA A 271 7.50 -17.86 -17.16
N GLY A 272 8.81 -17.97 -16.88
CA GLY A 272 9.85 -17.56 -17.83
C GLY A 272 9.91 -16.04 -18.09
N ILE A 273 9.45 -15.24 -17.14
CA ILE A 273 9.48 -13.77 -17.25
C ILE A 273 10.93 -13.27 -17.12
N PRO A 274 11.34 -12.24 -17.89
CA PRO A 274 12.69 -11.70 -17.80
C PRO A 274 13.02 -11.21 -16.39
N ALA A 275 14.23 -11.51 -15.93
CA ALA A 275 14.68 -11.10 -14.60
C ALA A 275 14.64 -9.57 -14.39
N TRP A 276 14.98 -8.80 -15.43
CA TRP A 276 14.96 -7.34 -15.40
C TRP A 276 13.55 -6.79 -15.18
N TRP A 277 12.53 -7.43 -15.77
CA TRP A 277 11.14 -7.00 -15.66
C TRP A 277 10.60 -7.31 -14.26
N MET A 278 10.87 -8.51 -13.74
CA MET A 278 10.54 -8.86 -12.35
C MET A 278 11.17 -7.88 -11.36
N ALA A 279 12.45 -7.56 -11.54
CA ALA A 279 13.15 -6.59 -10.70
C ALA A 279 12.54 -5.19 -10.82
N PHE A 280 12.15 -4.76 -12.02
CA PHE A 280 11.53 -3.46 -12.27
C PHE A 280 10.18 -3.31 -11.54
N ILE A 281 9.31 -4.32 -11.62
CA ILE A 281 8.00 -4.33 -10.92
C ILE A 281 8.23 -4.25 -9.40
N SER A 282 9.13 -5.09 -8.88
CA SER A 282 9.44 -5.15 -7.45
C SER A 282 9.99 -3.83 -6.89
N LEU A 283 10.97 -3.26 -7.59
CA LEU A 283 11.58 -2.00 -7.20
C LEU A 283 10.55 -0.86 -7.28
N SER A 284 9.71 -0.86 -8.31
CA SER A 284 8.68 0.16 -8.48
C SER A 284 7.64 0.12 -7.36
N LEU A 285 7.21 -1.06 -6.92
CA LEU A 285 6.32 -1.22 -5.78
C LEU A 285 6.99 -0.79 -4.47
N SER A 286 8.28 -1.09 -4.30
CA SER A 286 9.06 -0.56 -3.18
C SER A 286 9.15 0.97 -3.19
N ALA A 287 9.39 1.58 -4.36
CA ALA A 287 9.43 3.04 -4.50
C ALA A 287 8.07 3.68 -4.21
N VAL A 288 6.97 3.11 -4.71
CA VAL A 288 5.61 3.60 -4.41
C VAL A 288 5.29 3.45 -2.93
N SER A 289 5.64 2.33 -2.30
CA SER A 289 5.40 2.14 -0.87
C SER A 289 6.20 3.13 -0.01
N LEU A 290 7.46 3.39 -0.35
CA LEU A 290 8.33 4.30 0.41
C LEU A 290 8.02 5.78 0.17
N LEU A 291 7.69 6.18 -1.07
CA LEU A 291 7.48 7.58 -1.42
C LEU A 291 6.01 8.02 -1.27
N LEU A 292 5.06 7.10 -1.34
CA LEU A 292 3.62 7.40 -1.26
C LEU A 292 3.01 6.85 0.03
N LEU A 293 3.03 5.53 0.24
CA LEU A 293 2.38 4.93 1.41
C LEU A 293 3.01 5.39 2.72
N TYR A 294 4.33 5.42 2.83
CA TYR A 294 4.99 5.78 4.08
C TYR A 294 4.68 7.23 4.53
N PRO A 295 4.86 8.29 3.71
CA PRO A 295 4.52 9.65 4.14
C PRO A 295 3.01 9.85 4.36
N LEU A 296 2.17 9.15 3.58
CA LEU A 296 0.72 9.19 3.75
C LEU A 296 0.32 8.59 5.11
N MET A 297 0.84 7.40 5.42
CA MET A 297 0.62 6.74 6.70
C MET A 297 1.20 7.57 7.85
N TYR A 298 2.42 8.06 7.71
CA TYR A 298 3.06 8.93 8.70
C TYR A 298 2.15 10.11 9.08
N LYS A 299 1.60 10.82 8.09
CA LYS A 299 0.66 11.91 8.32
C LYS A 299 -0.66 11.49 8.92
N VAL A 300 -1.22 10.34 8.54
CA VAL A 300 -2.47 9.85 9.12
C VAL A 300 -2.26 9.50 10.59
N TYR A 301 -1.14 8.86 10.94
CA TYR A 301 -0.85 8.46 12.31
C TYR A 301 -0.37 9.60 13.21
N HIS A 302 0.39 10.56 12.69
CA HIS A 302 0.95 11.67 13.48
C HIS A 302 0.09 12.94 13.42
N GLN A 303 -1.06 12.89 12.74
CA GLN A 303 -2.03 13.99 12.69
C GLN A 303 -2.48 14.47 14.08
N ASP A 304 -2.53 13.57 15.07
CA ASP A 304 -2.96 13.89 16.43
C ASP A 304 -1.80 14.22 17.39
N THR A 305 -0.57 13.80 17.11
CA THR A 305 0.58 13.97 18.01
C THR A 305 1.34 15.29 17.79
N ASP A 306 1.46 15.75 16.54
CA ASP A 306 2.07 17.07 16.21
C ASP A 306 1.27 18.26 16.75
N ASP A 307 0.08 17.97 17.27
CA ASP A 307 -0.92 18.90 17.75
C ASP A 307 -1.17 18.76 19.27
N MET A 308 -0.37 17.93 19.95
CA MET A 308 -0.50 17.66 21.38
C MET A 308 0.11 18.80 22.20
N LEU A 309 -0.72 19.46 23.02
CA LEU A 309 -0.24 20.53 23.88
C LEU A 309 0.72 20.00 24.93
N SER A 310 1.89 20.63 25.04
CA SER A 310 2.80 20.44 26.18
C SER A 310 2.09 20.77 27.50
N ASN A 311 2.54 20.19 28.62
CA ASN A 311 2.00 20.48 29.95
C ASN A 311 1.99 22.00 30.26
N LYS A 312 3.03 22.73 29.83
CA LYS A 312 3.10 24.21 29.97
C LYS A 312 2.01 24.94 29.17
N HIS A 313 1.68 24.44 27.98
CA HIS A 313 0.60 24.99 27.17
C HIS A 313 -0.77 24.75 27.81
N ILE A 314 -0.97 23.58 28.45
CA ILE A 314 -2.20 23.26 29.18
C ILE A 314 -2.35 24.18 30.40
N GLU A 315 -1.30 24.36 31.19
CA GLU A 315 -1.32 25.27 32.36
C GLU A 315 -1.63 26.71 31.96
N TYR A 316 -1.03 27.20 30.87
CA TYR A 316 -1.33 28.53 30.34
C TYR A 316 -2.77 28.64 29.85
N LEU A 317 -3.27 27.64 29.12
CA LEU A 317 -4.66 27.61 28.65
C LEU A 317 -5.65 27.65 29.83
N VAL A 318 -5.41 26.87 30.88
CA VAL A 318 -6.25 26.89 32.10
C VAL A 318 -6.22 28.27 32.74
N LYS A 319 -5.05 28.90 32.88
CA LYS A 319 -4.90 30.23 33.48
C LYS A 319 -5.64 31.31 32.69
N ASP A 320 -5.55 31.27 31.36
CA ASP A 320 -6.24 32.20 30.45
C ASP A 320 -7.77 32.03 30.53
N THR A 321 -8.27 30.78 30.45
CA THR A 321 -9.71 30.49 30.56
C THR A 321 -10.27 30.91 31.92
N VAL A 322 -9.55 30.60 33.00
CA VAL A 322 -9.97 30.97 34.37
C VAL A 322 -10.00 32.51 34.54
N SER A 323 -9.03 33.23 33.99
CA SER A 323 -9.03 34.71 33.97
C SER A 323 -10.24 35.29 33.24
N LYS A 324 -10.60 34.72 32.09
CA LYS A 324 -11.78 35.14 31.30
C LYS A 324 -13.08 34.91 32.05
N VAL A 325 -13.22 33.76 32.70
CA VAL A 325 -14.41 33.45 33.51
C VAL A 325 -14.50 34.36 34.72
N ALA A 326 -13.39 34.67 35.40
CA ALA A 326 -13.36 35.64 36.50
C ALA A 326 -13.80 37.04 36.08
N ALA A 327 -13.31 37.54 34.93
CA ALA A 327 -13.74 38.82 34.39
C ALA A 327 -15.24 38.84 34.06
N ARG A 328 -15.78 37.74 33.53
CA ARG A 328 -17.22 37.62 33.19
C ARG A 328 -18.11 37.55 34.43
N LEU A 329 -17.71 36.78 35.43
CA LEU A 329 -18.47 36.60 36.67
C LEU A 329 -18.20 37.71 37.72
N GLN A 330 -17.31 38.66 37.41
CA GLN A 330 -16.89 39.74 38.30
C GLN A 330 -16.36 39.21 39.63
N ILE A 331 -15.43 38.26 39.56
CA ILE A 331 -14.83 37.58 40.72
C ILE A 331 -13.34 37.89 40.75
N ASN A 332 -12.76 38.13 41.93
CA ASN A 332 -11.32 38.30 42.06
C ASN A 332 -10.64 36.94 42.32
N ILE A 333 -9.58 36.62 41.60
CA ILE A 333 -8.83 35.37 41.80
C ILE A 333 -7.57 35.68 42.60
N ASP A 334 -7.33 34.88 43.64
CA ASP A 334 -6.07 34.92 44.35
C ASP A 334 -5.00 34.12 43.57
N TRP A 335 -4.18 34.83 42.82
CA TRP A 335 -3.12 34.24 42.00
C TRP A 335 -1.96 33.65 42.81
N GLU A 336 -1.82 34.01 44.10
CA GLU A 336 -0.78 33.44 44.97
C GLU A 336 -1.15 32.03 45.44
N LEU A 337 -2.44 31.80 45.67
CA LEU A 337 -2.98 30.49 46.07
C LEU A 337 -3.39 29.60 44.88
N TYR A 338 -3.51 30.18 43.68
CA TYR A 338 -3.86 29.46 42.45
C TYR A 338 -2.83 28.38 42.10
N LYS A 339 -3.29 27.17 41.79
CA LYS A 339 -2.44 26.06 41.33
C LYS A 339 -3.11 25.30 40.20
N ALA A 340 -2.37 25.09 39.12
CA ALA A 340 -2.74 24.18 38.03
C ALA A 340 -1.55 23.27 37.73
N GLU A 341 -1.76 21.96 37.75
CA GLU A 341 -0.73 20.97 37.43
C GLU A 341 -1.28 19.99 36.39
N ALA A 342 -0.61 19.91 35.24
CA ALA A 342 -0.95 18.95 34.19
C ALA A 342 -0.13 17.67 34.37
N ARG A 343 -0.78 16.57 34.78
CA ARG A 343 -0.16 15.23 34.93
C ARG A 343 -0.42 14.37 33.70
N GLU A 344 0.21 13.20 33.64
CA GLU A 344 -0.01 12.24 32.54
C GLU A 344 -1.47 11.77 32.48
N LEU A 345 -2.09 11.52 33.64
CA LEU A 345 -3.42 10.91 33.75
C LEU A 345 -4.55 11.87 34.15
N SER A 346 -4.26 13.06 34.68
CA SER A 346 -5.28 14.04 35.09
C SER A 346 -4.75 15.47 35.04
N ILE A 347 -5.66 16.44 35.09
CA ILE A 347 -5.34 17.86 35.26
C ILE A 347 -5.96 18.32 36.57
N ASP A 348 -5.13 18.73 37.52
CA ASP A 348 -5.56 19.13 38.85
C ASP A 348 -5.53 20.66 38.94
N ILE A 349 -6.68 21.28 39.25
CA ILE A 349 -6.86 22.73 39.22
C ILE A 349 -7.47 23.19 40.55
N MET A 350 -6.81 24.16 41.18
CA MET A 350 -7.26 24.85 42.37
C MET A 350 -7.47 26.34 42.06
N VAL A 351 -8.74 26.77 42.12
CA VAL A 351 -9.14 28.16 41.87
C VAL A 351 -9.68 28.79 43.16
N PRO A 352 -8.84 29.51 43.91
CA PRO A 352 -9.28 30.35 45.02
C PRO A 352 -9.85 31.67 44.50
N TYR A 353 -11.01 32.07 45.01
CA TYR A 353 -11.69 33.27 44.53
C TYR A 353 -12.32 34.10 45.66
N GLY A 354 -12.30 35.43 45.54
CA GLY A 354 -13.00 36.38 46.40
C GLY A 354 -14.20 36.98 45.67
N THR A 355 -15.33 37.10 46.36
CA THR A 355 -16.54 37.74 45.83
C THR A 355 -16.39 39.25 45.80
N THR A 356 -16.93 39.90 44.78
CA THR A 356 -17.05 41.36 44.69
C THR A 356 -18.50 41.78 44.94
N GLU A 357 -18.74 43.08 45.14
CA GLU A 357 -20.11 43.62 45.33
C GLU A 357 -21.05 43.34 44.15
N ASN A 358 -20.49 43.04 42.97
CA ASN A 358 -21.23 42.74 41.74
C ASN A 358 -21.33 41.24 41.41
N THR A 359 -20.80 40.36 42.26
CA THR A 359 -20.90 38.91 42.04
C THR A 359 -22.32 38.41 42.37
N LEU A 360 -23.05 37.98 41.33
CA LEU A 360 -24.43 37.48 41.45
C LEU A 360 -24.54 35.94 41.49
N SER A 361 -23.42 35.23 41.42
CA SER A 361 -23.37 33.77 41.26
C SER A 361 -23.01 33.04 42.55
N ASP A 362 -23.74 31.97 42.85
CA ASP A 362 -23.43 31.08 43.98
C ASP A 362 -22.18 30.23 43.69
N ASN A 363 -21.53 29.73 44.74
CA ASN A 363 -20.32 28.92 44.63
C ASN A 363 -20.47 27.71 43.69
N LYS A 364 -21.62 27.03 43.74
CA LYS A 364 -21.92 25.90 42.85
C LYS A 364 -21.97 26.32 41.38
N ASP A 365 -22.49 27.53 41.12
CA ASP A 365 -22.61 28.09 39.79
C ASP A 365 -21.25 28.54 39.26
N VAL A 366 -20.42 29.15 40.11
CA VAL A 366 -19.02 29.51 39.76
C VAL A 366 -18.23 28.27 39.38
N ARG A 367 -18.32 27.19 40.16
CA ARG A 367 -17.64 25.93 39.84
C ARG A 367 -18.14 25.31 38.54
N ALA A 368 -19.46 25.27 38.33
CA ALA A 368 -20.05 24.71 37.13
C ALA A 368 -19.64 25.49 35.88
N GLU A 369 -19.61 26.82 35.97
CA GLU A 369 -19.28 27.69 34.85
C GLU A 369 -17.79 27.65 34.48
N VAL A 370 -16.90 27.63 35.48
CA VAL A 370 -15.45 27.42 35.25
C VAL A 370 -15.20 26.05 34.62
N LEU A 371 -15.87 25.00 35.11
CA LEU A 371 -15.72 23.65 34.54
C LEU A 371 -16.24 23.58 33.10
N ARG A 372 -17.40 24.19 32.81
CA ARG A 372 -18.00 24.19 31.48
C ARG A 372 -17.08 24.81 30.44
N GLU A 373 -16.54 25.99 30.73
CA GLU A 373 -15.63 26.71 29.82
C GLU A 373 -14.29 26.00 29.65
N LEU A 374 -13.75 25.40 30.72
CA LEU A 374 -12.53 24.60 30.62
C LEU A 374 -12.74 23.36 29.74
N LEU A 375 -13.86 22.66 29.88
CA LEU A 375 -14.17 21.51 29.04
C LEU A 375 -14.41 21.91 27.58
N GLU A 376 -15.03 23.07 27.34
CA GLU A 376 -15.24 23.61 25.98
C GLU A 376 -13.90 23.92 25.31
N GLU A 377 -12.99 24.64 25.99
CA GLU A 377 -11.64 24.91 25.48
C GLU A 377 -10.83 23.61 25.33
N PHE A 378 -10.89 22.68 26.29
CA PHE A 378 -10.21 21.39 26.16
C PHE A 378 -10.73 20.54 25.00
N SER A 379 -12.03 20.64 24.67
CA SER A 379 -12.60 19.96 23.51
C SER A 379 -12.05 20.52 22.19
N LEU A 380 -11.93 21.85 22.08
CA LEU A 380 -11.31 22.53 20.93
C LEU A 380 -9.84 22.11 20.79
N PHE A 381 -9.16 21.96 21.92
CA PHE A 381 -7.78 21.56 22.00
C PHE A 381 -7.55 20.02 22.02
N ARG A 382 -8.61 19.20 21.89
CA ARG A 382 -8.56 17.72 21.92
C ARG A 382 -7.81 17.16 23.13
N VAL A 383 -7.93 17.81 24.28
CA VAL A 383 -7.35 17.35 25.55
C VAL A 383 -8.36 16.45 26.26
N PHE A 384 -8.11 15.14 26.27
CA PHE A 384 -9.05 14.14 26.81
C PHE A 384 -8.73 13.68 28.26
N LYS A 385 -7.94 14.45 29.00
CA LYS A 385 -7.57 14.11 30.39
C LYS A 385 -8.71 14.47 31.36
N PRO A 386 -9.03 13.62 32.35
CA PRO A 386 -10.01 13.95 33.38
C PRO A 386 -9.54 15.15 34.21
N VAL A 387 -10.47 16.07 34.50
CA VAL A 387 -10.20 17.33 35.20
C VAL A 387 -10.68 17.26 36.64
N GLN A 388 -9.78 17.49 37.59
CA GLN A 388 -10.11 17.62 39.01
C GLN A 388 -10.13 19.10 39.38
N LEU A 389 -11.32 19.71 39.34
CA LEU A 389 -11.52 21.12 39.68
C LEU A 389 -11.96 21.30 41.14
N THR A 390 -11.15 22.04 41.89
CA THR A 390 -11.47 22.52 43.24
C THR A 390 -11.57 24.03 43.23
N VAL A 391 -12.75 24.56 43.55
CA VAL A 391 -13.01 26.01 43.62
C VAL A 391 -13.30 26.35 45.07
N ARG A 392 -12.57 27.33 45.63
CA ARG A 392 -12.69 27.71 47.05
C ARG A 392 -12.92 29.22 47.19
N PRO A 393 -13.93 29.66 47.96
CA PRO A 393 -14.08 31.05 48.30
C PRO A 393 -13.04 31.43 49.36
N VAL A 394 -12.36 32.55 49.19
CA VAL A 394 -11.43 33.13 50.17
C VAL A 394 -12.13 34.36 50.75
N ASP A 395 -12.68 34.22 51.96
CA ASP A 395 -13.25 35.36 52.67
C ASP A 395 -12.12 36.30 53.10
N HIS A 396 -12.01 37.47 52.48
CA HIS A 396 -11.32 38.61 53.06
C HIS A 396 -12.30 39.38 53.95
N GLN A 397 -12.83 38.73 54.99
CA GLN A 397 -13.41 39.48 56.10
C GLN A 397 -12.25 39.96 56.98
N GLY A 398 -11.94 41.26 56.87
CA GLY A 398 -11.20 41.97 57.90
C GLY A 398 -11.95 41.82 59.22
N VAL A 399 -11.38 41.01 60.11
CA VAL A 399 -11.68 41.07 61.54
C VAL A 399 -10.92 42.28 62.06
N ASP A 400 -11.59 43.43 62.09
CA ASP A 400 -11.23 44.51 63.01
C ASP A 400 -12.18 44.43 64.21
N LEU A 401 -11.56 44.45 65.40
CA LEU A 401 -12.14 44.35 66.74
C LEU A 401 -13.22 45.39 67.06
#